data_AF-A0A9E6UJB2-F1
#
_entry.id   AF-A0A9E6UJB2-F1
#
_cell.length_a   1.000
_cell.length_b   1.000
_cell.length_c   1.000
_cell.angle_alpha   90.00
_cell.angle_beta   90.00
_cell.angle_gamma   90.00
#
_symmetry.space_group_name_H-M   'P 1'
#
loop_
_entity.id
_entity.type
_entity.pdbx_description
1 polymer ?
#
loop_
_entity_poly.entity_id
_entity_poly.type
_entity_poly.pdbx_seq_one_letter_code
_entity_poly.pdbx_strand_id
1 'polypeptide(L)'
;MINLDEESRHVSVGHLSLFIYPWRKLEEDARSGDLFTCHLVEEAKPLVDPDDYLPRLQNAFQFRPSYQDDIKRASDLGWYLVRFGDELNSALLAKRALWCIRTILIARSAERRAPVFAPRQLARQTSSNPARELLYARHHQRDGDSVRKALRAFLETETESATSLAEADESFFLSRFAATSNKVAMQTLKQENDSRAIYI
;
A
#
# COMPACT_ATOMS: atom_id res chain seq x y z
N MET A 1 -29.77 -10.28 11.39
CA MET A 1 -29.58 -8.95 12.00
C MET A 1 -28.14 -8.54 11.71
N ILE A 2 -27.94 -7.59 10.81
CA ILE A 2 -26.61 -7.26 10.28
C ILE A 2 -26.04 -6.14 11.15
N ASN A 3 -24.93 -6.40 11.85
CA ASN A 3 -24.24 -5.41 12.68
C ASN A 3 -23.62 -4.36 11.74
N LEU A 4 -24.20 -3.17 11.66
CA LEU A 4 -23.72 -2.08 10.81
C LEU A 4 -22.47 -1.38 11.39
N ASP A 5 -22.12 -1.69 12.64
CA ASP A 5 -21.16 -0.92 13.43
C ASP A 5 -19.71 -1.44 13.39
N GLU A 6 -19.44 -2.61 12.81
CA GLU A 6 -18.13 -3.28 13.00
C GLU A 6 -17.32 -3.52 11.72
N GLU A 7 -17.96 -3.60 10.55
CA GLU A 7 -17.26 -4.03 9.33
C GLU A 7 -17.18 -2.95 8.24
N SER A 8 -15.98 -2.78 7.69
CA SER A 8 -15.76 -1.97 6.49
C SER A 8 -16.33 -2.69 5.27
N ARG A 9 -17.07 -1.98 4.42
CA ARG A 9 -17.65 -2.54 3.18
C ARG A 9 -17.07 -1.86 1.96
N HIS A 10 -16.95 -2.61 0.88
CA HIS A 10 -16.53 -2.11 -0.41
C HIS A 10 -17.53 -2.52 -1.47
N VAL A 11 -18.05 -1.54 -2.21
CA VAL A 11 -18.94 -1.72 -3.36
C VAL A 11 -18.25 -1.11 -4.57
N SER A 12 -18.14 -1.86 -5.66
CA SER A 12 -17.56 -1.37 -6.91
C SER A 12 -18.60 -1.45 -8.02
N VAL A 13 -18.80 -0.35 -8.76
CA VAL A 13 -19.67 -0.27 -9.93
C VAL A 13 -18.90 0.39 -11.07
N GLY A 14 -18.52 -0.38 -12.08
CA GLY A 14 -17.66 0.09 -13.16
C GLY A 14 -16.32 0.62 -12.61
N HIS A 15 -16.03 1.91 -12.85
CA HIS A 15 -14.84 2.59 -12.34
C HIS A 15 -15.04 3.31 -10.99
N LEU A 16 -16.24 3.21 -10.40
CA LEU A 16 -16.54 3.78 -9.10
C LEU A 16 -16.29 2.72 -8.01
N SER A 17 -15.56 3.11 -6.96
CA SER A 17 -15.39 2.33 -5.74
C SER A 17 -15.91 3.13 -4.55
N LEU A 18 -16.89 2.57 -3.86
CA LEU A 18 -17.46 3.11 -2.63
C LEU A 18 -16.97 2.27 -1.45
N PHE A 19 -16.37 2.92 -0.48
CA PHE A 19 -15.96 2.30 0.79
C PHE A 19 -16.80 2.88 1.92
N ILE A 20 -17.34 2.00 2.77
CA ILE A 20 -18.16 2.37 3.93
C ILE A 20 -17.37 1.94 5.16
N TYR A 21 -17.07 2.89 6.04
CA TYR A 21 -16.30 2.65 7.26
C TYR A 21 -17.12 3.05 8.50
N PRO A 22 -17.08 2.26 9.59
CA PRO A 22 -17.60 2.70 10.87
C PRO A 22 -16.88 3.96 11.36
N TRP A 23 -17.63 4.96 11.84
CA TRP A 23 -17.05 6.23 12.30
C TRP A 23 -15.99 6.03 13.39
N ARG A 24 -16.29 5.21 14.40
CA ARG A 24 -15.35 4.94 15.52
C ARG A 24 -14.00 4.43 15.01
N LYS A 25 -14.03 3.55 13.99
CA LYS A 25 -12.81 3.00 13.40
C LYS A 25 -11.99 4.07 12.68
N LEU A 26 -12.63 4.90 11.85
CA LEU A 26 -11.94 6.02 11.20
C LEU A 26 -11.35 7.01 12.20
N GLU A 27 -12.08 7.31 13.27
CA GLU A 27 -11.65 8.22 14.33
C GLU A 27 -10.44 7.66 15.11
N GLU A 28 -10.45 6.37 15.44
CA GLU A 28 -9.29 5.67 16.02
C GLU A 28 -8.09 5.67 15.06
N ASP A 29 -8.32 5.37 13.79
CA ASP A 29 -7.28 5.35 12.77
C ASP A 29 -6.67 6.75 12.59
N ALA A 30 -7.49 7.81 12.64
CA ALA A 30 -7.02 9.21 12.61
C ALA A 30 -6.10 9.53 13.79
N ARG A 31 -6.53 9.20 15.01
CA ARG A 31 -5.75 9.42 16.23
C ARG A 31 -4.46 8.60 16.25
N SER A 32 -4.46 7.42 15.64
CA SER A 32 -3.28 6.59 15.50
C SER A 32 -2.37 6.99 14.34
N GLY A 33 -2.76 8.00 13.55
CA GLY A 33 -2.00 8.50 12.42
C GLY A 33 -1.91 7.56 11.23
N ASP A 34 -2.93 6.74 11.00
CA ASP A 34 -2.99 5.84 9.85
C ASP A 34 -2.83 6.58 8.50
N LEU A 35 -2.07 6.00 7.56
CA LEU A 35 -1.77 6.63 6.27
C LEU A 35 -2.97 6.73 5.34
N PHE A 36 -3.93 5.81 5.42
CA PHE A 36 -5.17 5.92 4.67
C PHE A 36 -6.05 7.05 5.23
N THR A 37 -6.17 7.16 6.56
CA THR A 37 -6.89 8.28 7.16
C THR A 37 -6.18 9.62 6.92
N CYS A 38 -4.85 9.65 6.92
CA CYS A 38 -4.06 10.82 6.51
C CYS A 38 -4.44 11.29 5.10
N HIS A 39 -4.57 10.36 4.15
CA HIS A 39 -5.02 10.67 2.79
C HIS A 39 -6.42 11.29 2.76
N LEU A 40 -7.36 10.78 3.56
CA LEU A 40 -8.71 11.35 3.64
C LEU A 40 -8.68 12.77 4.20
N VAL A 41 -7.95 12.99 5.29
CA VAL A 41 -7.83 14.28 5.97
C VAL A 41 -7.26 15.36 5.05
N GLU A 42 -6.28 15.00 4.22
CA GLU A 42 -5.56 15.92 3.34
C GLU A 42 -6.27 16.19 2.01
N GLU A 43 -6.89 15.18 1.39
CA GLU A 43 -7.37 15.28 -0.01
C GLU A 43 -8.89 15.12 -0.18
N ALA A 44 -9.62 14.62 0.83
CA ALA A 44 -11.06 14.38 0.67
C ALA A 44 -11.85 15.68 0.50
N LYS A 45 -12.92 15.58 -0.30
CA LYS A 45 -13.89 16.66 -0.50
C LYS A 45 -15.27 16.15 -0.08
N PRO A 46 -16.01 16.90 0.75
CA PRO A 46 -17.34 16.48 1.15
C PRO A 46 -18.27 16.58 -0.07
N LEU A 47 -19.02 15.50 -0.32
CA LEU A 47 -20.16 15.54 -1.24
C LEU A 47 -21.46 15.79 -0.46
N VAL A 48 -21.61 15.11 0.68
CA VAL A 48 -22.71 15.27 1.64
C VAL A 48 -22.09 15.09 3.03
N ASP A 49 -22.12 16.15 3.86
CA ASP A 49 -21.58 16.11 5.22
C ASP A 49 -22.34 17.07 6.15
N PRO A 50 -23.62 16.78 6.46
CA PRO A 50 -24.46 17.66 7.27
C PRO A 50 -24.02 17.75 8.74
N ASP A 51 -23.22 16.78 9.21
CA ASP A 51 -22.79 16.65 10.61
C ASP A 51 -21.27 16.86 10.79
N ASP A 52 -20.63 17.49 9.80
CA ASP A 52 -19.21 17.87 9.78
C ASP A 52 -18.24 16.71 10.13
N TYR A 53 -18.51 15.51 9.65
CA TYR A 53 -17.66 14.33 9.88
C TYR A 53 -16.26 14.51 9.31
N LEU A 54 -16.10 15.13 8.14
CA LEU A 54 -14.77 15.36 7.57
C LEU A 54 -13.97 16.38 8.40
N PRO A 55 -14.48 17.57 8.75
CA PRO A 55 -13.82 18.47 9.70
C PRO A 55 -13.48 17.80 11.03
N ARG A 56 -14.38 16.98 11.59
CA ARG A 56 -14.12 16.23 12.83
C ARG A 56 -12.98 15.23 12.68
N LEU A 57 -12.89 14.54 11.54
CA LEU A 57 -11.81 13.61 11.24
C LEU A 57 -10.47 14.35 11.09
N GLN A 58 -10.48 15.50 10.41
CA GLN A 58 -9.31 16.37 10.27
C GLN A 58 -8.79 16.86 11.62
N ASN A 59 -9.69 17.27 12.51
CA ASN A 59 -9.33 17.70 13.87
C ASN A 59 -8.84 16.54 14.77
N ALA A 60 -9.29 15.31 14.52
CA ALA A 60 -8.86 14.13 15.27
C ALA A 60 -7.50 13.58 14.84
N PHE A 61 -7.04 13.92 13.62
CA PHE A 61 -5.84 13.33 13.04
C PHE A 61 -4.57 13.77 13.74
N GLN A 62 -3.66 12.81 13.93
CA GLN A 62 -2.33 13.05 14.47
C GLN A 62 -1.31 12.26 13.68
N PHE A 63 -0.17 12.86 13.31
CA PHE A 63 0.92 12.10 12.71
C PHE A 63 1.50 11.13 13.73
N ARG A 64 1.87 9.93 13.27
CA ARG A 64 2.69 9.01 14.09
C ARG A 64 4.05 9.66 14.40
N PRO A 65 4.70 9.28 15.51
CA PRO A 65 6.10 9.63 15.75
C PRO A 65 7.03 9.11 14.66
N SER A 66 6.66 7.99 14.02
CA SER A 66 7.33 7.43 12.86
C SER A 66 6.41 6.50 12.05
N TYR A 67 6.68 6.43 10.75
CA TYR A 67 6.09 5.53 9.75
C TYR A 67 7.08 4.47 9.25
N GLN A 68 8.19 4.23 9.94
CA GLN A 68 9.17 3.20 9.55
C GLN A 68 8.56 1.79 9.45
N ASP A 69 7.56 1.47 10.26
CA ASP A 69 6.86 0.18 10.17
C ASP A 69 6.13 0.00 8.83
N ASP A 70 5.51 1.06 8.31
CA ASP A 70 4.83 1.04 7.01
C ASP A 70 5.86 0.87 5.87
N ILE A 71 6.99 1.58 5.96
CA ILE A 71 8.11 1.46 5.02
C ILE A 71 8.67 0.03 5.04
N LYS A 72 8.92 -0.53 6.23
CA LYS A 72 9.49 -1.87 6.41
C LYS A 72 8.56 -2.95 5.87
N ARG A 73 7.27 -2.91 6.22
CA ARG A 73 6.27 -3.86 5.72
C ARG A 73 6.13 -3.81 4.19
N ALA A 74 6.13 -2.61 3.61
CA ALA A 74 6.09 -2.45 2.16
C ALA A 74 7.38 -2.91 1.48
N SER A 75 8.53 -2.69 2.11
CA SER A 75 9.84 -3.15 1.63
C SER A 75 9.95 -4.68 1.66
N ASP A 76 9.43 -5.32 2.71
CA ASP A 76 9.42 -6.79 2.83
C ASP A 76 8.62 -7.44 1.72
N LEU A 77 7.40 -6.94 1.49
CA LEU A 77 6.61 -7.42 0.36
C LEU A 77 7.31 -7.10 -0.96
N GLY A 78 7.93 -5.93 -1.07
CA GLY A 78 8.66 -5.55 -2.27
C GLY A 78 9.78 -6.53 -2.62
N TRP A 79 10.63 -6.87 -1.64
CA TRP A 79 11.72 -7.83 -1.82
C TRP A 79 11.22 -9.25 -2.09
N TYR A 80 10.13 -9.67 -1.44
CA TYR A 80 9.47 -10.93 -1.77
C TYR A 80 9.04 -10.97 -3.24
N LEU A 81 8.34 -9.93 -3.72
CA LEU A 81 7.89 -9.86 -5.13
C LEU A 81 9.05 -9.83 -6.12
N VAL A 82 10.17 -9.21 -5.77
CA VAL A 82 11.38 -9.21 -6.61
C VAL A 82 11.96 -10.62 -6.76
N ARG A 83 11.89 -11.43 -5.71
CA ARG A 83 12.54 -12.75 -5.61
C ARG A 83 11.65 -13.89 -6.08
N PHE A 84 10.37 -13.86 -5.73
CA PHE A 84 9.42 -14.97 -5.89
C PHE A 84 8.16 -14.57 -6.66
N GLY A 85 8.10 -13.34 -7.18
CA GLY A 85 6.91 -12.82 -7.85
C GLY A 85 6.77 -13.26 -9.32
N ASP A 86 7.66 -14.09 -9.84
CA ASP A 86 7.51 -14.74 -11.15
C ASP A 86 6.38 -15.78 -11.17
N GLU A 87 6.06 -16.36 -10.01
CA GLU A 87 4.94 -17.30 -9.87
C GLU A 87 3.57 -16.60 -9.81
N LEU A 88 3.57 -15.27 -9.59
CA LEU A 88 2.36 -14.46 -9.53
C LEU A 88 1.85 -14.09 -10.93
N ASN A 89 0.52 -14.00 -11.06
CA ASN A 89 -0.10 -13.34 -12.21
C ASN A 89 0.45 -11.91 -12.38
N SER A 90 0.84 -11.54 -13.60
CA SER A 90 1.51 -10.26 -13.92
C SER A 90 0.70 -9.02 -13.49
N ALA A 91 -0.63 -9.07 -13.54
CA ALA A 91 -1.49 -7.98 -13.10
C ALA A 91 -1.46 -7.81 -11.58
N LEU A 92 -1.46 -8.93 -10.83
CA LEU A 92 -1.33 -8.92 -9.37
C LEU A 92 0.05 -8.43 -8.95
N LEU A 93 1.12 -8.92 -9.60
CA LEU A 93 2.48 -8.46 -9.39
C LEU A 93 2.61 -6.94 -9.61
N ALA A 94 2.15 -6.44 -10.75
CA ALA A 94 2.18 -5.00 -11.06
C ALA A 94 1.41 -4.17 -10.02
N LYS A 95 0.23 -4.63 -9.61
CA LYS A 95 -0.58 -3.99 -8.57
C LYS A 95 0.16 -3.92 -7.24
N ARG A 96 0.80 -5.00 -6.80
CA ARG A 96 1.51 -5.06 -5.52
C ARG A 96 2.83 -4.29 -5.56
N ALA A 97 3.56 -4.33 -6.67
CA ALA A 97 4.76 -3.51 -6.87
C ALA A 97 4.44 -2.01 -6.77
N LEU A 98 3.38 -1.56 -7.45
CA LEU A 98 2.90 -0.18 -7.34
C LEU A 98 2.48 0.17 -5.91
N TRP A 99 1.81 -0.76 -5.21
CA TRP A 99 1.45 -0.55 -3.81
C TRP A 99 2.69 -0.36 -2.93
N CYS A 100 3.72 -1.21 -3.05
CA CYS A 100 4.96 -1.08 -2.29
C CYS A 100 5.63 0.28 -2.52
N ILE A 101 5.82 0.67 -3.78
CA ILE A 101 6.43 1.95 -4.15
C ILE A 101 5.65 3.12 -3.54
N ARG A 102 4.32 3.13 -3.71
CA ARG A 102 3.47 4.21 -3.19
C ARG A 102 3.51 4.28 -1.67
N THR A 103 3.37 3.15 -0.98
CA THR A 103 3.36 3.13 0.49
C THR A 103 4.67 3.66 1.06
N ILE A 104 5.82 3.27 0.49
CA ILE A 104 7.13 3.75 0.94
C ILE A 104 7.26 5.27 0.75
N LEU A 105 6.89 5.79 -0.43
CA LEU A 105 6.98 7.22 -0.72
C LEU A 105 5.98 8.04 0.10
N ILE A 106 4.74 7.57 0.25
CA ILE A 106 3.71 8.19 1.10
C ILE A 106 4.20 8.26 2.55
N ALA A 107 4.64 7.13 3.11
CA ALA A 107 5.13 7.05 4.49
C ALA A 107 6.27 8.06 4.73
N ARG A 108 7.23 8.17 3.80
CA ARG A 108 8.33 9.15 3.89
C ARG A 108 7.87 10.60 3.79
N SER A 109 6.85 10.88 2.97
CA SER A 109 6.27 12.22 2.91
C SER A 109 5.52 12.57 4.20
N ALA A 110 4.86 11.59 4.81
CA ALA A 110 4.20 11.73 6.11
C ALA A 110 5.20 11.90 7.27
N GLU A 111 6.36 11.20 7.25
CA GLU A 111 7.47 11.42 8.20
C GLU A 111 7.93 12.90 8.21
N ARG A 112 7.89 13.55 7.04
CA ARG A 112 8.22 14.97 6.88
C ARG A 112 7.07 15.92 7.19
N ARG A 113 5.91 15.38 7.62
CA ARG A 113 4.66 16.11 7.86
C ARG A 113 4.19 16.91 6.64
N ALA A 114 4.51 16.44 5.45
CA ALA A 114 4.09 17.01 4.18
C ALA A 114 3.65 15.85 3.26
N PRO A 115 2.56 15.16 3.61
CA PRO A 115 2.14 13.94 2.93
C PRO A 115 1.78 14.21 1.46
N VAL A 116 2.12 13.27 0.59
CA VAL A 116 1.85 13.33 -0.85
C VAL A 116 1.23 12.02 -1.29
N PHE A 117 0.06 12.06 -1.92
CA PHE A 117 -0.65 10.84 -2.34
C PHE A 117 -0.81 10.72 -3.85
N ALA A 118 -0.86 11.84 -4.56
CA ALA A 118 -1.04 11.88 -6.01
C ALA A 118 0.13 11.17 -6.75
N PRO A 119 -0.13 10.17 -7.62
CA PRO A 119 0.95 9.37 -8.23
C PRO A 119 1.96 10.17 -9.04
N ARG A 120 1.53 11.25 -9.71
CA ARG A 120 2.45 12.13 -10.44
C ARG A 120 3.38 12.91 -9.51
N GLN A 121 2.93 13.25 -8.31
CA GLN A 121 3.75 13.92 -7.30
C GLN A 121 4.70 12.92 -6.63
N LEU A 122 4.21 11.71 -6.29
CA LEU A 122 5.07 10.61 -5.82
C LEU A 122 6.20 10.28 -6.80
N ALA A 123 5.90 10.26 -8.10
CA ALA A 123 6.87 10.03 -9.16
C ALA A 123 8.01 11.08 -9.19
N ARG A 124 7.72 12.31 -8.76
CA ARG A 124 8.73 13.39 -8.64
C ARG A 124 9.58 13.26 -7.38
N GLN A 125 9.15 12.48 -6.39
CA GLN A 125 9.87 12.31 -5.12
C GLN A 125 10.89 11.17 -5.13
N THR A 126 10.79 10.23 -6.07
CA THR A 126 11.76 9.13 -6.18
C THR A 126 12.90 9.47 -7.14
N SER A 127 14.12 9.06 -6.79
CA SER A 127 15.28 9.12 -7.68
C SER A 127 15.35 7.94 -8.65
N SER A 128 14.58 6.86 -8.40
CA SER A 128 14.52 5.69 -9.28
C SER A 128 13.71 5.95 -10.55
N ASN A 129 14.40 6.08 -11.69
CA ASN A 129 13.76 6.25 -13.00
C ASN A 129 12.77 5.10 -13.32
N PRO A 130 13.11 3.80 -13.09
CA PRO A 130 12.16 2.71 -13.34
C PRO A 130 10.87 2.80 -12.50
N ALA A 131 10.97 3.19 -11.22
CA ALA A 131 9.78 3.40 -10.39
C ALA A 131 8.96 4.61 -10.82
N ARG A 132 9.63 5.69 -11.26
CA ARG A 132 8.95 6.87 -11.82
C ARG A 132 8.07 6.47 -13.01
N GLU A 133 8.60 5.66 -13.92
CA GLU A 133 7.86 5.14 -15.06
C GLU A 133 6.70 4.22 -14.65
N LEU A 134 6.90 3.35 -13.64
CA LEU A 134 5.80 2.55 -13.06
C LEU A 134 4.66 3.43 -12.56
N LEU A 135 4.96 4.50 -11.82
CA LEU A 135 3.97 5.41 -11.27
C LEU A 135 3.21 6.20 -12.35
N TYR A 136 3.87 6.61 -13.43
CA TYR A 136 3.22 7.33 -14.55
C TYR A 136 2.32 6.42 -15.38
N ALA A 137 2.82 5.25 -15.79
CA ALA A 137 2.11 4.32 -16.64
C ALA A 137 1.49 3.16 -15.83
N ARG A 138 0.79 3.50 -14.74
CA ARG A 138 0.20 2.55 -13.77
C ARG A 138 -0.94 1.67 -14.34
N HIS A 139 -1.54 2.10 -15.45
CA HIS A 139 -2.65 1.40 -16.10
C HIS A 139 -2.19 0.56 -17.30
N HIS A 140 -0.90 0.60 -17.65
CA HIS A 140 -0.39 -0.17 -18.78
C HIS A 140 -0.04 -1.58 -18.33
N GLN A 141 -0.40 -2.57 -19.15
CA GLN A 141 0.09 -3.93 -18.97
C GLN A 141 1.60 -3.97 -19.17
N ARG A 142 2.28 -4.73 -18.33
CA ARG A 142 3.74 -4.93 -18.38
C ARG A 142 4.04 -6.40 -18.16
N ASP A 143 5.12 -6.87 -18.74
CA ASP A 143 5.67 -8.17 -18.41
C ASP A 143 6.18 -8.17 -16.95
N GLY A 144 6.07 -9.32 -16.29
CA GLY A 144 6.43 -9.44 -14.88
C GLY A 144 7.90 -9.14 -14.61
N ASP A 145 8.79 -9.50 -15.52
CA ASP A 145 10.24 -9.33 -15.36
C ASP A 145 10.63 -7.85 -15.31
N SER A 146 10.08 -7.03 -16.21
CA SER A 146 10.26 -5.59 -16.20
C SER A 146 9.75 -4.95 -14.91
N VAL A 147 8.61 -5.42 -14.37
CA VAL A 147 8.07 -4.96 -13.08
C VAL A 147 9.02 -5.32 -11.94
N ARG A 148 9.50 -6.57 -11.87
CA ARG A 148 10.43 -7.01 -10.81
C ARG A 148 11.75 -6.24 -10.87
N LYS A 149 12.31 -6.04 -12.07
CA LYS A 149 13.55 -5.24 -12.26
C LYS A 149 13.38 -3.79 -11.80
N ALA A 150 12.26 -3.17 -12.17
CA ALA A 150 11.97 -1.80 -11.77
C ALA A 150 11.75 -1.67 -10.25
N LEU A 151 11.04 -2.62 -9.65
CA LEU A 151 10.83 -2.68 -8.20
C LEU A 151 12.15 -2.90 -7.45
N ARG A 152 13.01 -3.80 -7.93
CA ARG A 152 14.36 -4.02 -7.39
C ARG A 152 15.18 -2.73 -7.38
N ALA A 153 15.29 -2.07 -8.53
CA ALA A 153 16.05 -0.83 -8.66
C ALA A 153 15.53 0.26 -7.70
N PHE A 154 14.22 0.33 -7.50
CA PHE A 154 13.61 1.19 -6.50
C PHE A 154 14.03 0.81 -5.08
N LEU A 155 13.88 -0.45 -4.67
CA LEU A 155 14.21 -0.89 -3.31
C LEU A 155 15.70 -0.73 -2.99
N GLU A 156 16.59 -1.01 -3.93
CA GLU A 156 18.04 -0.81 -3.77
C GLU A 156 18.40 0.67 -3.60
N THR A 157 17.69 1.57 -4.30
CA THR A 157 17.93 3.01 -4.21
C THR A 157 17.29 3.62 -2.95
N GLU A 158 16.14 3.10 -2.55
CA GLU A 158 15.22 3.78 -1.64
C GLU A 158 15.07 3.02 -0.31
N THR A 159 15.79 1.93 -0.04
CA THR A 159 15.70 1.23 1.25
C THR A 159 17.08 0.83 1.77
N GLU A 160 17.35 1.07 3.05
CA GLU A 160 18.66 0.82 3.67
C GLU A 160 18.98 -0.68 3.85
N SER A 161 17.96 -1.55 3.81
CA SER A 161 18.08 -2.99 4.10
C SER A 161 18.23 -3.87 2.85
N ALA A 162 18.64 -3.30 1.72
CA ALA A 162 18.64 -3.99 0.43
C ALA A 162 19.43 -5.32 0.44
N THR A 163 20.65 -5.33 1.00
CA THR A 163 21.55 -6.48 0.88
C THR A 163 21.07 -7.71 1.64
N SER A 164 20.59 -7.57 2.88
CA SER A 164 20.15 -8.71 3.70
C SER A 164 18.85 -9.34 3.18
N LEU A 165 17.93 -8.53 2.65
CA LEU A 165 16.66 -9.03 2.11
C LEU A 165 16.83 -9.60 0.70
N ALA A 166 17.80 -9.11 -0.06
CA ALA A 166 18.09 -9.60 -1.40
C ALA A 166 18.55 -11.06 -1.42
N GLU A 167 19.06 -11.60 -0.31
CA GLU A 167 19.56 -12.98 -0.17
C GLU A 167 18.64 -13.89 0.65
N ALA A 168 17.61 -13.34 1.30
CA ALA A 168 16.70 -14.12 2.15
C ALA A 168 15.92 -15.20 1.37
N ASP A 169 15.62 -16.31 2.02
CA ASP A 169 14.73 -17.35 1.49
C ASP A 169 13.25 -16.98 1.66
N GLU A 170 12.37 -17.78 1.05
CA GLU A 170 10.93 -17.55 1.11
C GLU A 170 10.39 -17.64 2.55
N SER A 171 10.87 -18.62 3.32
CA SER A 171 10.41 -18.89 4.69
C SER A 171 10.66 -17.72 5.64
N PHE A 172 11.75 -16.98 5.41
CA PHE A 172 12.07 -15.75 6.11
C PHE A 172 10.99 -14.68 5.90
N PHE A 173 10.55 -14.46 4.65
CA PHE A 173 9.50 -13.48 4.35
C PHE A 173 8.15 -13.88 4.94
N LEU A 174 7.77 -15.17 4.83
CA LEU A 174 6.52 -15.68 5.42
C LEU A 174 6.48 -15.45 6.94
N SER A 175 7.58 -15.75 7.62
CA SER A 175 7.74 -15.52 9.05
C SER A 175 7.63 -14.03 9.41
N ARG A 176 8.26 -13.15 8.63
CA ARG A 176 8.17 -11.69 8.78
C ARG A 176 6.75 -11.17 8.58
N PHE A 177 6.04 -11.64 7.56
CA PHE A 177 4.67 -11.21 7.28
C PHE A 177 3.72 -11.56 8.41
N ALA A 178 3.85 -12.77 8.98
CA ALA A 178 3.09 -13.20 10.14
C ALA A 178 3.44 -12.34 11.39
N ALA A 179 4.74 -12.22 11.71
CA ALA A 179 5.20 -11.47 12.89
C ALA A 179 4.80 -9.99 12.87
N THR A 180 4.75 -9.37 11.69
CA THR A 180 4.40 -7.96 11.53
C THR A 180 2.94 -7.71 11.21
N SER A 181 2.12 -8.77 11.14
CA SER A 181 0.72 -8.71 10.68
C SER A 181 0.56 -7.95 9.37
N ASN A 182 1.45 -8.21 8.40
CA ASN A 182 1.45 -7.52 7.10
C ASN A 182 0.27 -7.99 6.24
N LYS A 183 -0.91 -7.39 6.47
CA LYS A 183 -2.18 -7.77 5.85
C LYS A 183 -2.10 -7.82 4.32
N VAL A 184 -1.35 -6.91 3.70
CA VAL A 184 -1.24 -6.83 2.24
C VAL A 184 -0.39 -7.97 1.68
N ALA A 185 0.71 -8.33 2.34
CA ALA A 185 1.50 -9.50 1.97
C ALA A 185 0.68 -10.80 2.15
N MET A 186 0.03 -10.97 3.30
CA MET A 186 -0.82 -12.15 3.57
C MET A 186 -1.97 -12.28 2.56
N GLN A 187 -2.59 -11.16 2.16
CA GLN A 187 -3.63 -11.18 1.12
C GLN A 187 -3.06 -11.54 -0.26
N THR A 188 -1.81 -11.16 -0.55
CA THR A 188 -1.14 -11.50 -1.82
C THR A 188 -0.95 -13.02 -1.91
N LEU A 189 -0.40 -13.63 -0.87
CA LEU A 189 -0.21 -15.08 -0.78
C LEU A 189 -1.53 -15.85 -0.88
N LYS A 190 -2.59 -15.34 -0.24
CA LYS A 190 -3.92 -15.95 -0.34
C LYS A 190 -4.44 -15.92 -1.78
N GLN A 191 -4.36 -14.77 -2.46
CA GLN A 191 -4.84 -14.62 -3.84
C GLN A 191 -4.05 -15.49 -4.83
N GLU A 192 -2.77 -15.68 -4.58
CA GLU A 192 -1.93 -16.59 -5.34
C GLU A 192 -2.37 -18.05 -5.17
N ASN A 193 -2.54 -18.51 -3.92
CA ASN A 193 -3.02 -19.86 -3.62
C ASN A 193 -4.40 -20.13 -4.24
N ASP A 194 -5.33 -19.19 -4.10
CA ASP A 194 -6.67 -19.28 -4.70
C ASP A 194 -6.58 -19.36 -6.23
N SER A 195 -5.66 -18.60 -6.84
CA SER A 195 -5.44 -18.65 -8.30
C SER A 195 -4.89 -20.00 -8.73
N ARG A 196 -3.96 -20.61 -7.98
CA ARG A 196 -3.40 -21.94 -8.27
C ARG A 196 -4.42 -23.05 -8.11
N ALA A 197 -5.28 -22.97 -7.10
CA ALA A 197 -6.31 -23.97 -6.82
C ALA A 197 -7.40 -24.04 -7.91
N ILE A 198 -7.61 -22.96 -8.68
CA ILE A 198 -8.56 -22.94 -9.81
C ILE A 198 -8.02 -23.72 -11.04
N TYR A 199 -6.72 -24.01 -11.09
CA TYR A 199 -6.08 -24.75 -12.18
C TYR A 199 -5.87 -26.26 -11.89
N ILE A 200 -6.28 -26.76 -10.73
CA ILE A 200 -6.24 -28.18 -10.33
C ILE A 200 -7.66 -28.73 -10.33
#